data_AF-A0A9E0F7G0-F1
#
_entry.id   AF-A0A9E0F7G0-F1
#
_cell.length_a   1.000
_cell.length_b   1.000
_cell.length_c   1.000
_cell.angle_alpha   90.00
_cell.angle_beta   90.00
_cell.angle_gamma   90.00
#
_symmetry.space_group_name_H-M   'P 1'
#
loop_
_entity.id
_entity.type
_entity.pdbx_description
1 polymer ?
#
loop_
_entity_poly.entity_id
_entity_poly.type
_entity_poly.pdbx_seq_one_letter_code
_entity_poly.pdbx_strand_id
1 'polypeptide(L)'
;MGYDDITPHLNKIATLYLKGNKRKVGWIFVDRKQANSTPPAEISFISVQKGKRLLEALENRETEALEPFREVLPVMLIERIRSSK
;
A
#
# COMPACT_ATOMS: atom_id res chain seq x y z
N MET A 1 -6.69 -10.90 7.77
CA MET A 1 -5.38 -10.30 8.11
C MET A 1 -5.66 -9.10 9.00
N GLY A 2 -5.00 -8.99 10.14
CA GLY A 2 -5.10 -7.84 11.03
C GLY A 2 -4.15 -6.72 10.61
N TYR A 3 -4.27 -5.54 11.21
CA TYR A 3 -3.37 -4.42 10.94
C TYR A 3 -1.93 -4.68 11.39
N ASP A 4 -1.75 -5.46 12.46
CA ASP A 4 -0.41 -5.88 12.94
C ASP A 4 0.34 -6.68 11.88
N ASP A 5 -0.38 -7.44 11.05
CA ASP A 5 0.21 -8.17 9.93
C ASP A 5 0.61 -7.24 8.76
N ILE A 6 0.05 -6.03 8.67
CA ILE A 6 0.32 -5.05 7.60
C ILE A 6 1.48 -4.14 7.96
N THR A 7 1.60 -3.77 9.24
CA THR A 7 2.62 -2.84 9.77
C THR A 7 4.05 -3.10 9.24
N PRO A 8 4.55 -4.35 9.17
CA PRO A 8 5.90 -4.64 8.66
C PRO A 8 6.11 -4.30 7.17
N HIS A 9 5.02 -4.18 6.43
CA HIS A 9 4.98 -3.96 4.97
C HIS A 9 4.67 -2.51 4.60
N LEU A 10 4.38 -1.64 5.57
CA LEU A 10 4.17 -0.22 5.33
C LEU A 10 5.45 0.46 4.84
N ASN A 11 5.26 1.50 4.04
CA ASN A 11 6.28 2.31 3.42
C ASN A 11 7.28 1.50 2.56
N LYS A 12 6.89 0.31 2.09
CA LYS A 12 7.70 -0.55 1.22
C LYS A 12 6.89 -1.04 0.01
N ILE A 13 7.61 -1.41 -1.04
CA ILE A 13 7.00 -2.11 -2.18
C ILE A 13 6.68 -3.53 -1.73
N ALA A 14 5.44 -3.94 -1.94
CA ALA A 14 4.98 -5.28 -1.61
C ALA A 14 3.99 -5.81 -2.64
N THR A 15 3.86 -7.13 -2.63
CA THR A 15 2.82 -7.85 -3.35
C THR A 15 1.65 -8.10 -2.40
N LEU A 16 0.48 -7.55 -2.73
CA LEU A 16 -0.80 -7.84 -2.09
C LEU A 16 -1.46 -9.01 -2.79
N TYR A 17 -1.74 -10.08 -2.03
CA TYR A 17 -2.64 -11.16 -2.41
C TYR A 17 -4.02 -10.82 -1.86
N LEU A 18 -4.98 -10.59 -2.76
CA LEU A 18 -6.33 -10.18 -2.45
C LEU A 18 -7.30 -11.35 -2.66
N LYS A 19 -8.42 -11.30 -1.94
CA LYS A 19 -9.53 -12.24 -2.11
C LYS A 19 -9.95 -12.37 -3.58
N GLY A 20 -10.37 -13.58 -3.94
CA GLY A 20 -10.75 -13.90 -5.33
C GLY A 20 -9.55 -14.06 -6.26
N ASN A 21 -8.40 -14.49 -5.73
CA ASN A 21 -7.19 -14.80 -6.49
C ASN A 21 -6.64 -13.60 -7.30
N LYS A 22 -6.83 -12.38 -6.78
CA LYS A 22 -6.31 -11.15 -7.40
C LYS A 22 -4.98 -10.78 -6.77
N ARG A 23 -4.03 -10.28 -7.57
CA ARG A 23 -2.70 -9.87 -7.10
C ARG A 23 -2.40 -8.44 -7.54
N LYS A 24 -1.91 -7.62 -6.61
CA LYS A 24 -1.40 -6.28 -6.91
C LYS A 24 0.03 -6.13 -6.39
N VAL A 25 0.87 -5.38 -7.10
CA VAL A 25 2.23 -5.03 -6.65
C VAL A 25 2.34 -3.52 -6.60
N GLY A 26 2.79 -2.99 -5.47
CA GLY A 26 2.74 -1.56 -5.22
C GLY A 26 3.32 -1.16 -3.88
N TRP A 27 3.45 0.14 -3.69
CA TRP A 27 3.82 0.74 -2.42
C TRP A 27 2.61 0.83 -1.50
N ILE A 28 2.78 0.44 -0.24
CA ILE A 28 1.72 0.46 0.77
C ILE A 28 2.04 1.55 1.78
N PHE A 29 1.07 2.38 2.13
CA PHE A 29 1.20 3.36 3.21
C PHE A 29 -0.16 3.61 3.88
N VAL A 30 -0.11 4.23 5.06
CA VAL A 30 -1.31 4.69 5.76
C VAL A 30 -1.33 6.20 5.69
N ASP A 31 -2.45 6.77 5.28
CA ASP A 31 -2.64 8.22 5.28
C ASP A 31 -2.65 8.73 6.73
N ARG A 32 -1.94 9.84 6.99
CA ARG A 32 -1.92 10.48 8.31
C ARG A 32 -3.33 10.83 8.80
N LYS A 33 -4.29 11.08 7.90
CA LYS A 33 -5.69 11.30 8.25
C LYS A 33 -6.39 10.05 8.81
N GLN A 34 -5.91 8.84 8.49
CA GLN A 34 -6.41 7.58 9.03
C GLN A 34 -5.62 7.08 10.25
N ALA A 35 -4.53 7.75 10.62
CA ALA A 35 -3.71 7.38 11.78
C ALA A 35 -4.44 7.47 13.13
N ASN A 36 -5.60 8.15 13.18
CA ASN A 36 -6.43 8.27 14.37
C ASN A 36 -7.44 7.12 14.54
N SER A 37 -7.60 6.26 13.53
CA SER A 37 -8.40 5.04 13.62
C SER A 37 -7.47 3.85 13.85
N THR A 38 -7.46 3.30 15.06
CA THR A 38 -6.63 2.15 15.43
C THR A 38 -7.54 0.94 15.68
N PRO A 39 -7.43 -0.17 14.92
CA PRO A 39 -6.65 -0.33 13.69
C PRO A 39 -7.34 0.36 12.48
N PRO A 40 -6.57 0.86 11.50
CA PRO A 40 -7.16 1.43 10.30
C PRO A 40 -7.85 0.34 9.48
N ALA A 41 -9.08 0.63 9.04
CA ALA A 41 -9.90 -0.29 8.24
C ALA A 41 -9.41 -0.39 6.78
N GLU A 42 -8.58 0.56 6.35
CA GLU A 42 -8.14 0.72 4.98
C GLU A 42 -6.63 1.02 4.91
N ILE A 43 -6.05 0.75 3.75
CA ILE A 43 -4.67 1.14 3.42
C ILE A 43 -4.67 1.93 2.12
N SER A 44 -3.68 2.81 1.98
CA SER A 44 -3.35 3.43 0.71
C SER A 44 -2.34 2.56 -0.04
N PHE A 45 -2.54 2.45 -1.35
CA PHE A 45 -1.77 1.59 -2.23
C PHE A 45 -1.49 2.30 -3.56
N ILE A 46 -0.26 2.19 -4.06
CA ILE A 46 0.13 2.73 -5.37
C ILE A 46 0.80 1.66 -6.18
N SER A 47 0.19 1.30 -7.32
CA SER A 47 0.72 0.24 -8.18
C SER A 47 2.03 0.65 -8.85
N VAL A 48 3.04 -0.23 -8.77
CA VAL A 48 4.32 -0.04 -9.50
C VAL A 48 4.15 -0.09 -11.03
N GLN A 49 3.06 -0.68 -11.52
CA GLN A 49 2.77 -0.74 -12.96
C GLN A 49 2.37 0.62 -13.53
N LYS A 50 1.97 1.59 -12.69
CA LYS A 50 1.66 2.96 -13.12
C LYS A 50 2.90 3.82 -13.37
N GLY A 51 4.10 3.24 -13.31
CA GLY A 51 5.26 3.70 -14.09
C GLY A 51 6.52 4.00 -13.30
N LYS A 52 7.67 3.90 -13.98
CA LYS A 52 9.02 4.24 -13.49
C LYS A 52 9.10 5.58 -12.74
N ARG A 53 8.34 6.59 -13.17
CA ARG A 53 8.24 7.91 -12.52
C ARG A 53 7.80 7.85 -11.06
N LEU A 54 6.97 6.86 -10.70
CA LEU A 54 6.52 6.69 -9.31
C LEU A 54 7.63 6.11 -8.43
N LEU A 55 8.53 5.30 -8.99
CA LEU A 55 9.68 4.79 -8.24
C LEU A 55 10.66 5.92 -7.91
N GLU A 56 10.91 6.85 -8.85
CA GLU A 56 11.74 8.04 -8.61
C GLU A 56 11.11 8.96 -7.56
N ALA A 57 9.79 9.23 -7.64
CA ALA A 57 9.09 10.01 -6.64
C ALA A 57 9.09 9.34 -5.26
N LEU A 58 9.03 8.01 -5.19
CA LEU A 58 9.16 7.23 -3.95
C LEU A 58 10.56 7.33 -3.36
N GLU A 59 11.60 7.23 -4.18
CA GLU A 59 13.01 7.40 -3.77
C GLU A 59 13.26 8.82 -3.25
N ASN A 60 12.68 9.83 -3.88
CA ASN A 60 12.80 11.24 -3.50
C ASN A 60 11.82 11.70 -2.42
N ARG A 61 10.97 10.80 -1.90
CA ARG A 61 9.90 11.09 -0.91
C ARG A 61 8.88 12.14 -1.35
N GLU A 62 8.70 12.33 -2.65
CA GLU A 62 7.74 13.27 -3.25
C GLU A 62 6.34 12.66 -3.28
N THR A 63 5.74 12.49 -2.10
CA THR A 63 4.44 11.81 -1.95
C THR A 63 3.26 12.56 -2.60
N GLU A 64 3.39 13.86 -2.90
CA GLU A 64 2.35 14.63 -3.59
C GLU A 64 2.14 14.19 -5.05
N ALA A 65 3.24 13.87 -5.75
CA ALA A 65 3.18 13.37 -7.14
C ALA A 65 2.51 11.99 -7.24
N LEU A 66 2.38 11.30 -6.10
CA LEU A 66 1.84 9.95 -5.98
C LEU A 66 0.32 9.93 -5.73
N GLU A 67 -0.26 11.02 -5.22
CA GLU A 67 -1.68 11.11 -4.86
C GLU A 67 -2.66 10.78 -6.02
N PRO A 68 -2.45 11.23 -7.28
CA PRO A 68 -3.36 10.89 -8.38
C PRO A 68 -3.43 9.39 -8.70
N PHE A 69 -2.43 8.61 -8.28
CA PHE A 69 -2.32 7.18 -8.54
C PHE A 69 -2.73 6.32 -7.35
N ARG A 70 -3.06 6.95 -6.23
CA ARG A 70 -3.48 6.31 -4.98
C ARG A 70 -4.75 5.51 -5.19
N GLU A 71 -4.72 4.30 -4.67
CA GLU A 71 -5.87 3.42 -4.51
C GLU A 71 -6.06 3.18 -3.02
N VAL A 72 -7.31 3.17 -2.56
CA VAL A 72 -7.65 2.81 -1.18
C VAL A 72 -8.17 1.38 -1.18
N LEU A 73 -7.59 0.53 -0.33
CA LEU A 73 -7.92 -0.89 -0.23
C LEU A 73 -8.36 -1.22 1.20
N PRO A 74 -9.56 -1.79 1.40
CA PRO A 74 -9.97 -2.32 2.69
C PRO A 74 -9.06 -3.46 3.14
N VAL A 75 -8.64 -3.43 4.40
CA VAL A 75 -7.77 -4.46 5.01
C VAL A 75 -8.42 -5.85 4.92
N MET A 76 -9.75 -5.91 5.05
CA MET A 76 -10.54 -7.16 4.96
C MET A 76 -10.46 -7.88 3.60
N LEU A 77 -9.99 -7.22 2.54
CA LEU A 77 -9.79 -7.81 1.21
C LEU A 77 -8.40 -8.45 1.04
N ILE A 78 -7.47 -8.18 1.97
CA ILE A 78 -6.09 -8.66 1.90
C ILE A 78 -6.00 -10.01 2.59
N GLU A 79 -5.57 -11.02 1.84
CA GLU A 79 -5.33 -12.38 2.34
C GLU A 79 -3.90 -12.54 2.83
N ARG A 80 -2.93 -11.96 2.10
CA ARG A 80 -1.51 -12.04 2.42
C ARG A 80 -0.74 -10.88 1.81
N ILE A 81 0.35 -10.48 2.46
CA ILE A 81 1.31 -9.52 1.92
C ILE A 81 2.69 -10.17 1.82
N ARG A 82 3.42 -9.88 0.76
CA ARG A 82 4.83 -10.27 0.59
C ARG A 82 5.64 -9.07 0.13
N SER A 83 6.43 -8.48 1.02
CA SER A 83 7.43 -7.46 0.65
C SER A 83 8.65 -8.11 0.00
N SER A 84 9.28 -7.40 -0.93
CA SER A 84 10.67 -7.66 -1.28
C SER A 84 11.55 -7.43 -0.04
N LYS A 85 12.51 -8.34 0.18
CA LYS A 85 13.52 -8.17 1.23
C LYS A 85 14.36 -6.92 0.99
#